data_AF-R7TCM5-F1
#
_entry.id   AF-R7TCM5-F1
#
_cell.length_a   1.000
_cell.length_b   1.000
_cell.length_c   1.000
_cell.angle_alpha   90.00
_cell.angle_beta   90.00
_cell.angle_gamma   90.00
#
_symmetry.space_group_name_H-M   'P 1'
#
loop_
_entity.id
_entity.type
_entity.pdbx_description
1 polymer ?
#
loop_
_entity_poly.entity_id
_entity_poly.type
_entity_poly.pdbx_seq_one_letter_code
_entity_poly.pdbx_strand_id
1 'polypeptide(L)' 'KVCLLIYKAVTGDAPQYLCGLVHVNVSNRTLRTCQELHLRVPFTRSHLVKTSCFSYIRPFLFNSLPPHVKYAETV' A
#
# COMPACT_ATOMS: atom_id res chain seq x y z
N LYS A 1 -3.74 8.61 -10.78
CA LYS A 1 -4.56 7.41 -11.13
C LYS A 1 -4.14 6.17 -10.34
N VAL A 2 -2.85 5.84 -10.28
CA VAL A 2 -2.34 4.66 -9.56
C VAL A 2 -2.59 4.66 -8.04
N CYS A 3 -2.28 5.76 -7.34
CA CYS A 3 -2.44 5.82 -5.88
C CYS A 3 -3.90 5.67 -5.45
N LEU A 4 -4.83 6.19 -6.26
CA LEU A 4 -6.27 6.03 -6.04
C LEU A 4 -6.70 4.56 -6.10
N LEU A 5 -6.09 3.76 -6.98
CA LEU A 5 -6.41 2.33 -7.08
C LEU A 5 -5.95 1.57 -5.82
N ILE A 6 -4.80 1.94 -5.25
CA ILE A 6 -4.34 1.38 -3.96
C ILE A 6 -5.28 1.82 -2.85
N TYR A 7 -5.63 3.10 -2.79
CA TYR A 7 -6.53 3.62 -1.77
C TYR A 7 -7.86 2.86 -1.81
N LYS A 8 -8.46 2.70 -3.00
CA LYS A 8 -9.66 1.88 -3.19
C LYS A 8 -9.46 0.41 -2.80
N ALA A 9 -8.30 -0.17 -3.08
CA ALA A 9 -8.01 -1.56 -2.68
C ALA A 9 -7.85 -1.71 -1.16
N VAL A 10 -7.37 -0.69 -0.46
CA VAL A 10 -7.30 -0.65 1.00
C VAL A 10 -8.68 -0.44 1.62
N THR A 11 -9.51 0.42 1.02
CA THR A 11 -10.89 0.69 1.47
C THR A 11 -11.86 -0.46 1.12
N GLY A 12 -11.51 -1.30 0.15
CA GLY A 12 -12.35 -2.41 -0.32
C GLY A 12 -13.21 -2.10 -1.55
N ASP A 13 -13.13 -0.89 -2.09
CA ASP A 13 -13.88 -0.43 -3.28
C ASP A 13 -13.26 -0.89 -4.61
N ALA A 14 -12.11 -1.56 -4.58
CA ALA A 14 -11.50 -2.14 -5.77
C ALA A 14 -11.99 -3.57 -6.00
N PRO A 15 -11.87 -4.11 -7.24
CA PRO A 15 -12.10 -5.52 -7.51
C PRO A 15 -11.35 -6.44 -6.54
N GLN A 16 -12.01 -7.51 -6.10
CA GLN A 16 -11.51 -8.42 -5.05
C GLN A 16 -10.10 -8.98 -5.33
N TYR A 17 -9.77 -9.24 -6.61
CA TYR A 17 -8.43 -9.71 -6.99
C TYR A 17 -7.33 -8.67 -6.75
N LEU A 18 -7.64 -7.37 -6.76
CA LEU A 18 -6.70 -6.31 -6.42
C LEU A 18 -6.58 -6.13 -4.90
N CYS A 19 -7.70 -6.19 -4.18
CA CYS A 19 -7.71 -6.13 -2.72
C CYS A 19 -6.85 -7.27 -2.13
N GLY A 20 -6.93 -8.48 -2.70
CA GLY A 20 -6.09 -9.61 -2.29
C GLY A 20 -4.59 -9.47 -2.55
N LEU A 21 -4.16 -8.50 -3.36
CA LEU A 21 -2.73 -8.22 -3.60
C LEU A 21 -2.14 -7.20 -2.62
N VAL A 22 -2.99 -6.50 -1.86
CA VAL A 22 -2.58 -5.43 -0.94
C VAL A 22 -2.80 -5.92 0.49
N HIS A 23 -1.73 -5.93 1.28
CA HIS A 23 -1.80 -6.34 2.68
C HIS A 23 -1.33 -5.20 3.57
N VAL A 24 -2.13 -4.85 4.58
CA VAL A 24 -1.71 -3.91 5.62
C VAL A 24 -0.69 -4.60 6.52
N ASN A 25 0.39 -3.90 6.86
CA ASN A 25 1.40 -4.42 7.77
C ASN A 25 0.90 -4.33 9.21
N VAL A 26 0.30 -5.41 9.71
CA VAL A 26 -0.11 -5.52 11.11
C VAL A 26 1.03 -6.16 11.90
N SER A 27 1.77 -5.36 12.65
CA SER A 27 2.80 -5.88 13.55
C SER A 27 2.19 -6.27 14.90
N ASN A 28 2.53 -7.46 15.41
CA ASN A 28 2.10 -7.95 16.74
C ASN A 28 2.67 -7.14 17.92
N ARG A 29 3.50 -6.13 17.67
CA ARG A 29 4.12 -5.25 18.67
C ARG A 29 3.79 -3.80 18.38
N THR A 30 3.55 -3.01 19.41
CA THR A 30 3.32 -1.56 19.34
C THR A 30 4.63 -0.83 19.02
N LEU A 31 4.82 -0.48 17.75
CA LEU A 31 5.85 0.45 17.27
C LEU A 31 5.28 1.85 17.16
N ARG A 32 6.14 2.87 17.23
CA ARG A 32 5.76 4.27 16.97
C ARG A 32 5.14 4.46 15.58
N THR A 33 5.48 3.60 14.62
CA THR A 33 4.94 3.59 13.25
C THR A 33 3.68 2.75 13.08
N CYS A 34 3.19 2.06 14.12
CA CYS A 34 1.95 1.28 14.04
C CYS A 34 0.70 2.15 13.87
N GLN A 35 0.77 3.42 14.25
CA GLN A 35 -0.33 4.36 14.08
C GLN A 35 -0.46 4.84 12.63
N GLU A 36 0.53 4.56 11.78
CA GLU A 36 0.53 4.91 10.38
C GLU A 36 0.07 3.73 9.49
N LEU A 37 -0.71 4.03 8.46
CA LEU A 37 -1.12 3.05 7.46
C LEU A 37 0.06 2.70 6.54
N HIS A 38 0.73 1.60 6.85
CA HIS A 38 1.82 1.05 6.02
C HIS A 38 1.39 -0.27 5.39
N LEU A 39 1.63 -0.37 4.08
CA LEU A 39 1.38 -1.57 3.31
C LEU A 39 2.61 -2.48 3.31
N ARG A 40 2.38 -3.78 3.32
CA ARG A 40 3.44 -4.79 3.21
C ARG A 40 4.01 -4.77 1.81
N VAL A 41 5.31 -4.50 1.69
CA VAL A 41 6.05 -4.61 0.44
C VAL A 41 6.76 -5.98 0.42
N PRO A 42 6.46 -6.87 -0.55
CA PRO A 42 7.13 -8.16 -0.63
C PRO A 42 8.62 -7.98 -0.94
N PHE A 43 9.47 -8.81 -0.35
CA PHE A 43 10.87 -8.83 -0.72
C PHE A 43 11.04 -9.50 -2.08
N THR A 44 11.77 -8.87 -2.99
CA THR A 44 12.12 -9.44 -4.29
C THR A 44 13.50 -8.96 -4.72
N ARG A 45 14.25 -9.82 -5.41
CA ARG A 45 15.55 -9.48 -6.00
C ARG A 45 15.42 -9.01 -7.45
N SER A 46 14.29 -9.26 -8.09
CA SER A 46 14.08 -8.90 -9.51
C SER A 46 13.75 -7.43 -9.67
N HIS A 47 14.57 -6.70 -10.44
CA HIS A 47 14.33 -5.29 -10.75
C HIS A 47 13.00 -5.08 -11.48
N LEU A 48 12.67 -5.97 -12.44
CA LEU A 48 11.41 -5.91 -13.19
C LEU A 48 10.19 -6.02 -12.27
N VAL A 49 10.25 -6.88 -11.26
CA VAL A 49 9.17 -6.99 -10.27
C VAL A 49 9.07 -5.69 -9.48
N LYS A 50 10.22 -5.10 -9.09
CA LYS A 50 10.22 -3.85 -8.33
C LYS A 50 9.60 -2.67 -9.09
N THR A 51 9.76 -2.64 -10.41
CA THR A 51 9.28 -1.53 -11.24
C THR A 51 7.89 -1.75 -11.83
N SER A 52 7.53 -3.00 -12.15
CA SER A 52 6.33 -3.31 -12.92
C SER A 52 5.25 -4.08 -12.15
N CYS A 53 5.60 -4.83 -11.10
CA CYS A 53 4.59 -5.63 -10.39
C CYS A 53 3.76 -4.77 -9.45
N PHE A 54 2.43 -4.87 -9.60
CA PHE A 54 1.46 -4.16 -8.78
C PHE A 54 1.70 -4.43 -7.28
N SER A 55 1.93 -5.68 -6.90
CA SER A 55 2.17 -6.07 -5.51
C SER A 55 3.43 -5.48 -4.87
N TYR A 56 4.37 -4.92 -5.66
CA TYR A 56 5.58 -4.28 -5.14
C TYR A 56 5.54 -2.75 -5.29
N ILE A 57 5.49 -2.25 -6.53
CA ILE A 57 5.71 -0.83 -6.82
C ILE A 57 4.64 0.04 -6.17
N ARG A 58 3.44 -0.51 -6.02
CA ARG A 58 2.27 0.18 -5.49
C ARG A 58 2.38 0.39 -3.98
N PRO A 59 2.47 -0.67 -3.14
CA PRO A 59 2.65 -0.47 -1.71
C PRO A 59 3.95 0.28 -1.39
N PHE A 60 5.02 0.11 -2.19
CA PHE A 60 6.22 0.92 -2.05
C PHE A 60 5.94 2.43 -2.22
N LEU A 61 5.32 2.82 -3.35
CA LEU A 61 4.99 4.22 -3.61
C LEU A 61 4.01 4.79 -2.58
N PHE A 62 3.01 4.00 -2.17
CA PHE A 62 2.06 4.41 -1.14
C PHE A 62 2.77 4.67 0.19
N ASN A 63 3.68 3.79 0.62
CA ASN A 63 4.42 3.99 1.87
C ASN A 63 5.30 5.25 1.84
N SER A 64 5.86 5.59 0.68
CA SER A 64 6.64 6.83 0.47
C SER A 64 5.79 8.11 0.50
N LEU A 65 4.45 8.03 0.48
CA LEU A 65 3.61 9.22 0.55
C LEU A 65 3.66 9.87 1.95
N PRO A 66 3.64 11.21 2.01
CA PRO A 66 3.48 11.92 3.28
C PRO A 66 2.14 11.58 3.96
N PRO A 67 2.08 11.58 5.30
CA PRO A 67 0.85 11.27 6.06
C PRO A 67 -0.34 12.16 5.65
N HIS A 68 -0.12 13.46 5.47
CA HIS A 68 -1.20 14.40 5.10
C HIS A 68 -1.85 14.08 3.75
N VAL A 69 -1.16 13.40 2.83
CA VAL A 69 -1.73 12.94 1.54
C VAL A 69 -2.47 11.61 1.71
N LYS A 70 -1.99 10.72 2.60
CA LYS A 70 -2.61 9.41 2.86
C LYS A 70 -3.96 9.55 3.56
N TYR A 71 -4.06 10.50 4.48
CA TYR A 71 -5.25 10.75 5.28
C TYR A 71 -6.09 11.93 4.77
N ALA A 72 -5.75 12.49 3.61
CA ALA A 72 -6.58 13.50 2.99
C ALA A 72 -7.97 12.91 2.71
N GLU A 73 -9.01 13.61 3.14
CA GLU A 73 -10.38 13.24 2.81
C GLU A 73 -10.59 13.42 1.30
N THR A 74 -11.00 12.35 0.65
CA THR A 74 -11.45 12.42 -0.75
C THR A 74 -12.79 13.14 -0.80
N VAL A 75 -12.83 14.30 -1.44
CA VAL A 75 -14.05 15.06 -1.78
C VAL A 75 -14.90 14.31 -2.79
#